data_AF-A0A329TCU3-F1
#
_entry.id   AF-A0A329TCU3-F1
#
_cell.length_a   1.000
_cell.length_b   1.000
_cell.length_c   1.000
_cell.angle_alpha   90.00
_cell.angle_beta   90.00
_cell.angle_gamma   90.00
#
_symmetry.space_group_name_H-M   'P 1'
#
loop_
_entity.id
_entity.type
_entity.pdbx_description
1 polymer ?
#
loop_
_entity_poly.entity_id
_entity_poly.type
_entity_poly.pdbx_seq_one_letter_code
_entity_poly.pdbx_strand_id
1 'polypeptide(L)' 'MRLRRTGRVPPDARVRHYDELDDATQATVAELAGRPRTAPESADLEDGDVVKFTDYYRIRAR' A
#
# COMPACT_ATOMS: atom_id res chain seq x y z
N MET A 1 -7.60 -4.38 3.77
CA MET A 1 -6.49 -3.48 4.18
C MET A 1 -6.85 -2.00 4.18
N ARG A 2 -5.98 -1.13 4.72
CA ARG A 2 -5.95 0.33 4.53
C ARG A 2 -4.53 0.82 4.23
N LEU A 3 -4.40 1.99 3.62
CA LEU A 3 -3.11 2.64 3.34
C LEU A 3 -2.86 3.78 4.32
N ARG A 4 -1.73 3.75 5.03
CA ARG A 4 -1.28 4.85 5.89
C ARG A 4 -0.08 5.54 5.26
N ARG A 5 -0.23 6.81 4.88
CA ARG A 5 0.92 7.63 4.44
C ARG A 5 1.98 7.63 5.53
N THR A 6 3.24 7.42 5.15
CA THR A 6 4.39 7.44 6.03
C THR A 6 5.49 8.32 5.46
N GLY A 7 6.13 9.11 6.32
CA GLY A 7 7.33 9.88 5.96
C GLY A 7 8.61 9.07 6.09
N ARG A 8 8.54 7.82 6.56
CA ARG A 8 9.70 6.94 6.76
C ARG A 8 9.36 5.52 6.36
N VAL A 9 10.32 4.88 5.69
CA VAL A 9 10.26 3.46 5.33
C VAL A 9 11.14 2.71 6.33
N PRO A 10 10.59 1.74 7.10
CA PRO A 10 11.41 0.88 7.95
C PRO A 10 12.47 0.14 7.12
N PRO A 11 13.69 -0.07 7.64
CA PRO A 11 14.78 -0.69 6.87
C PRO A 11 14.51 -2.16 6.50
N ASP A 12 13.62 -2.82 7.23
CA ASP A 12 13.17 -4.20 7.07
C ASP A 12 11.87 -4.32 6.28
N ALA A 13 11.25 -3.20 5.88
CA ALA A 13 10.00 -3.25 5.13
C ALA A 13 10.25 -3.68 3.69
N ARG A 14 9.43 -4.61 3.18
CA ARG A 14 9.34 -4.89 1.75
C ARG A 14 8.71 -3.69 1.06
N VAL A 15 9.45 -3.09 0.13
CA VAL A 15 8.98 -1.96 -0.67
C VAL A 15 8.57 -2.48 -2.05
N ARG A 16 7.36 -2.12 -2.49
CA ARG A 16 6.85 -2.39 -3.84
C ARG A 16 6.57 -1.07 -4.54
N HIS A 17 6.98 -0.94 -5.79
CA HIS A 17 6.62 0.21 -6.61
C HIS A 17 5.24 -0.01 -7.23
N TYR A 18 4.46 1.06 -7.38
CA TYR A 18 3.08 0.98 -7.89
C TYR A 18 2.98 0.30 -9.26
N ASP A 19 3.95 0.54 -10.14
CA ASP A 19 4.05 -0.05 -11.49
C ASP A 19 4.46 -1.53 -11.49
N GLU A 20 4.88 -2.07 -10.35
CA GLU A 20 5.17 -3.51 -10.17
C GLU A 20 3.94 -4.30 -9.67
N LEU A 21 2.82 -3.62 -9.42
CA LEU A 21 1.59 -4.23 -8.90
C LEU A 21 0.68 -4.64 -10.05
N ASP A 22 -0.12 -5.69 -9.83
CA ASP A 22 -1.18 -6.05 -10.78
C ASP A 22 -2.27 -4.95 -10.86
N ASP A 23 -3.04 -4.95 -11.95
CA ASP A 23 -4.04 -3.90 -12.22
C ASP A 23 -5.08 -3.75 -11.10
N ALA A 24 -5.47 -4.88 -10.48
CA ALA A 24 -6.44 -4.91 -9.39
C ALA A 24 -5.88 -4.25 -8.12
N THR A 25 -4.63 -4.53 -7.79
CA THR A 25 -3.92 -3.93 -6.66
C THR A 25 -3.63 -2.47 -6.91
N GLN A 26 -3.24 -2.10 -8.13
CA GLN A 26 -3.08 -0.70 -8.57
C GLN A 26 -4.37 0.10 -8.35
N ALA A 27 -5.51 -0.39 -8.84
CA ALA A 27 -6.80 0.26 -8.66
C ALA A 27 -7.14 0.46 -7.17
N THR A 28 -6.87 -0.56 -6.35
CA THR A 28 -7.09 -0.50 -4.90
C THR A 28 -6.19 0.55 -4.22
N VAL A 29 -4.90 0.58 -4.56
CA VAL A 29 -3.95 1.56 -4.04
C VAL A 29 -4.38 2.98 -4.42
N ALA A 30 -4.77 3.20 -5.67
CA ALA A 30 -5.24 4.49 -6.17
C ALA A 30 -6.52 4.96 -5.46
N GLU A 31 -7.44 4.06 -5.15
CA GLU A 31 -8.66 4.41 -4.42
C GLU A 31 -8.38 4.79 -2.96
N LEU A 32 -7.47 4.08 -2.29
CA LEU A 32 -7.21 4.21 -0.86
C LEU A 32 -6.18 5.28 -0.50
N ALA A 33 -5.25 5.62 -1.41
CA ALA A 33 -4.14 6.51 -1.13
C ALA A 33 -4.60 7.86 -0.55
N GLY A 34 -4.18 8.15 0.68
CA GLY A 34 -4.51 9.39 1.39
C GLY A 34 -5.96 9.50 1.88
N ARG A 35 -6.76 8.43 1.82
CA ARG A 35 -8.16 8.43 2.24
C ARG A 35 -8.38 7.55 3.48
N PRO A 36 -9.26 7.95 4.40
CA PRO A 36 -9.61 7.15 5.58
C PRO A 36 -10.63 6.05 5.21
N ARG A 37 -10.26 5.15 4.29
CA ARG A 37 -11.09 4.04 3.81
C ARG A 37 -10.36 2.71 3.96
N THR A 38 -11.12 1.62 3.95
CA THR A 38 -10.59 0.25 3.91
C THR A 38 -11.15 -0.47 2.69
N ALA A 39 -10.34 -1.32 2.08
CA ALA A 39 -10.77 -2.28 1.07
C ALA A 39 -10.55 -3.72 1.59
N PRO A 40 -10.98 -4.76 0.85
CA PRO A 40 -10.48 -6.13 1.04
C PRO A 40 -8.94 -6.18 0.99
N GLU A 41 -8.36 -7.28 1.43
CA GLU A 41 -6.91 -7.51 1.31
C GLU A 41 -6.56 -7.87 -0.13
N SER A 42 -5.43 -7.38 -0.63
CA SER A 42 -4.92 -7.82 -1.93
C SER A 42 -3.94 -8.98 -1.72
N ALA A 43 -3.92 -9.92 -2.65
CA ALA A 43 -3.02 -11.08 -2.56
C ALA A 43 -1.54 -10.69 -2.64
N ASP A 44 -1.25 -9.56 -3.31
CA ASP A 44 0.10 -9.08 -3.58
C ASP A 44 0.73 -8.22 -2.47
N LEU A 45 -0.05 -7.83 -1.45
CA LEU A 45 0.38 -6.90 -0.41
C LEU A 45 0.08 -7.45 0.99
N GLU A 46 1.12 -7.48 1.82
CA GLU A 46 1.07 -7.99 3.20
C GLU A 46 1.04 -6.84 4.23
N ASP A 47 0.65 -7.14 5.48
CA ASP A 47 0.77 -6.14 6.55
C ASP A 47 2.21 -5.67 6.70
N GLY A 48 2.40 -4.35 6.74
CA GLY A 48 3.71 -3.77 6.92
C GLY A 48 4.47 -3.47 5.63
N ASP A 49 4.05 -4.03 4.50
CA ASP A 49 4.55 -3.64 3.18
C ASP A 49 4.44 -2.12 2.98
N VAL A 50 5.37 -1.57 2.22
CA VAL A 50 5.33 -0.16 1.82
C VAL A 50 5.18 -0.07 0.31
N VAL A 51 4.10 0.55 -0.14
CA VAL A 51 3.91 0.87 -1.56
C VAL A 51 4.45 2.27 -1.83
N LYS A 52 5.37 2.38 -2.81
CA LYS A 52 5.78 3.65 -3.39
C LYS A 52 4.84 4.01 -4.55
N PHE A 53 4.00 5.01 -4.31
CA PHE A 53 3.13 5.64 -5.30
C PHE A 53 3.44 7.15 -5.34
N THR A 54 2.44 8.03 -5.19
CA THR A 54 2.63 9.48 -5.01
C THR A 54 3.48 9.78 -3.76
N ASP A 55 3.27 9.01 -2.70
CA ASP A 55 4.03 8.99 -1.46
C ASP A 55 4.34 7.54 -1.08
N TYR A 56 4.99 7.35 0.08
CA TYR A 56 5.11 6.04 0.69
C TYR A 56 3.87 5.76 1.55
N TYR A 57 3.23 4.62 1.29
CA TYR A 57 2.07 4.15 2.02
C TYR A 57 2.34 2.80 2.64
N ARG A 58 2.25 2.72 3.96
CA ARG A 58 2.34 1.45 4.69
C ARG A 58 0.98 0.75 4.65
N ILE A 59 0.99 -0.50 4.21
CA ILE A 59 -0.16 -1.39 4.21
C ILE A 59 -0.48 -1.80 5.63
N ARG A 60 -1.76 -1.72 5.97
CA ARG A 60 -2.30 -2.27 7.21
C ARG A 60 -3.41 -3.27 6.91
N ALA A 61 -3.14 -4.55 7.16
CA ALA A 61 -4.13 -5.60 7.18
C ALA A 61 -5.14 -5.34 8.30
N ARG A 62 -6.31 -5.99 8.24
CA ARG A 62 -7.32 -5.83 9.29
C ARG A 62 -6.99 -6.66 10.53
#